data_AF-A0A1R0GV06-F1
#
_entry.id   AF-A0A1R0GV06-F1
#
_cell.length_a   1.000
_cell.length_b   1.000
_cell.length_c   1.000
_cell.angle_alpha   90.00
_cell.angle_beta   90.00
_cell.angle_gamma   90.00
#
_symmetry.space_group_name_H-M   'P 1'
#
loop_
_entity.id
_entity.type
_entity.pdbx_description
1 polymer ?
#
loop_
_entity_poly.entity_id
_entity_poly.type
_entity_poly.pdbx_seq_one_letter_code
_entity_poly.pdbx_strand_id
1 'polypeptide(L)'
;MGGSMSTFGRIEEYFGNKRNPLNSYFAKFAWGWTTFVFSCWLILWAFGTRGNKSSRSIKNLVFGIGGQYIITTLYWIFLVNWFFGPGLFDQIYVSSGGGCYSSAGDMMLTSLNGGTIRSFSECRRAKGSWANGLDISGHCFLLLHSALFLLELIDSAFEIRKESDGLVPTLAFWITVGTGWFLVCLWAVMLFFTSWKFHDYKEIVLGSLFAAAYWISYWTLKNRVSSENRSSTQKKKSRSS
;
A
#
# COMPACT_ATOMS: atom_id res chain seq x y z
N MET A 1 23.62 -15.53 -36.09
CA MET A 1 22.91 -16.56 -35.30
C MET A 1 22.26 -15.86 -34.12
N GLY A 2 20.99 -15.46 -34.28
CA GLY A 2 20.22 -14.81 -33.20
C GLY A 2 19.69 -15.89 -32.27
N GLY A 3 20.23 -15.96 -31.06
CA GLY A 3 19.71 -16.85 -30.03
C GLY A 3 18.28 -16.47 -29.69
N SER A 4 17.35 -17.40 -29.89
CA SER A 4 15.98 -17.30 -29.38
C SER A 4 16.05 -17.11 -27.87
N MET A 5 15.84 -15.88 -27.42
CA MET A 5 15.72 -15.57 -26.01
C MET A 5 14.47 -16.27 -25.48
N SER A 6 14.67 -17.14 -24.49
CA SER A 6 13.59 -17.89 -23.85
C SER A 6 12.50 -16.93 -23.39
N THR A 7 11.24 -17.38 -23.35
CA THR A 7 10.11 -16.56 -22.90
C THR A 7 10.40 -15.95 -21.52
N PHE A 8 11.09 -16.71 -20.66
CA PHE A 8 11.57 -16.27 -19.36
C PHE A 8 12.63 -15.16 -19.46
N GLY A 9 13.63 -15.29 -20.35
CA GLY A 9 14.63 -14.23 -20.58
C GLY A 9 13.99 -12.92 -21.05
N ARG A 10 12.97 -13.01 -21.93
CA ARG A 10 12.22 -11.82 -22.39
C ARG A 10 11.46 -11.13 -21.26
N ILE A 11 10.88 -11.91 -20.33
CA ILE A 11 10.24 -11.41 -19.12
C ILE A 11 11.28 -10.70 -18.23
N GLU A 12 12.45 -11.29 -18.02
CA GLU A 12 13.51 -10.68 -17.21
C GLU A 12 14.08 -9.37 -17.78
N GLU A 13 14.19 -9.26 -19.09
CA GLU A 13 14.63 -8.03 -19.77
C GLU A 13 13.54 -6.95 -19.70
N TYR A 14 12.28 -7.34 -19.87
CA TYR A 14 11.13 -6.45 -19.73
C TYR A 14 11.02 -5.88 -18.31
N PHE A 15 11.06 -6.72 -17.27
CA PHE A 15 11.04 -6.27 -15.87
C PHE A 15 12.36 -5.64 -15.40
N GLY A 16 13.47 -5.96 -16.05
CA GLY A 16 14.81 -5.40 -15.78
C GLY A 16 15.03 -3.98 -16.29
N ASN A 17 14.14 -3.46 -17.16
CA ASN A 17 14.24 -2.09 -17.62
C ASN A 17 13.56 -1.12 -16.64
N LYS A 18 14.33 -0.22 -16.00
CA LYS A 18 13.82 0.82 -15.09
C LYS A 18 12.74 1.72 -15.74
N ARG A 19 12.68 1.79 -17.07
CA ARG A 19 11.68 2.55 -17.85
C ARG A 19 10.46 1.75 -18.29
N ASN A 20 10.33 0.48 -17.89
CA ASN A 20 9.15 -0.31 -18.23
C ASN A 20 7.88 0.38 -17.69
N PRO A 21 6.82 0.57 -18.50
CA PRO A 21 5.56 1.14 -18.04
C PRO A 21 4.96 0.44 -16.81
N LEU A 22 5.15 -0.87 -16.62
CA LEU A 22 4.71 -1.54 -15.39
C LEU A 22 5.43 -1.00 -14.14
N ASN A 23 6.75 -0.82 -14.19
CA ASN A 23 7.49 -0.29 -13.03
C ASN A 23 7.32 1.23 -12.88
N SER A 24 7.26 1.96 -13.99
CA SER A 24 7.18 3.43 -13.97
C SER A 24 5.77 3.98 -13.73
N TYR A 25 4.71 3.25 -14.10
CA TYR A 25 3.31 3.65 -13.85
C TYR A 25 2.62 2.77 -12.81
N PHE A 26 2.62 1.44 -12.94
CA PHE A 26 1.83 0.61 -12.03
C PHE A 26 2.34 0.62 -10.59
N ALA A 27 3.66 0.52 -10.37
CA ALA A 27 4.21 0.55 -9.00
C ALA A 27 4.05 1.92 -8.33
N LYS A 28 4.24 3.02 -9.07
CA LYS A 28 4.10 4.38 -8.53
C LYS A 28 2.66 4.75 -8.20
N PHE A 29 1.69 4.20 -8.94
CA PHE A 29 0.26 4.44 -8.75
C PHE A 29 -0.45 3.29 -8.04
N ALA A 30 0.29 2.40 -7.33
CA ALA A 30 -0.30 1.24 -6.66
C ALA A 30 -1.45 1.61 -5.71
N TRP A 31 -1.27 2.67 -4.91
CA TRP A 31 -2.32 3.20 -4.04
C TRP A 31 -3.50 3.81 -4.83
N GLY A 32 -3.24 4.41 -5.98
CA GLY A 32 -4.27 4.96 -6.87
C GLY A 32 -5.18 3.86 -7.44
N TRP A 33 -4.61 2.75 -7.92
CA TRP A 33 -5.38 1.60 -8.40
C TRP A 33 -6.17 0.93 -7.26
N THR A 34 -5.56 0.83 -6.08
CA THR A 34 -6.22 0.32 -4.87
C THR A 34 -7.41 1.20 -4.47
N THR A 35 -7.22 2.52 -4.51
CA THR A 35 -8.28 3.51 -4.27
C THR A 35 -9.41 3.41 -5.30
N PHE A 36 -9.08 3.17 -6.57
CA PHE A 36 -10.06 2.99 -7.62
C PHE A 36 -10.96 1.78 -7.36
N VAL A 37 -10.37 0.61 -7.06
CA VAL A 37 -11.14 -0.60 -6.71
C VAL A 37 -12.01 -0.38 -5.47
N PHE A 38 -11.45 0.25 -4.43
CA PHE A 38 -12.19 0.59 -3.22
C PHE A 38 -13.38 1.53 -3.51
N SER A 39 -13.16 2.57 -4.30
CA SER A 39 -14.21 3.54 -4.67
C SER A 39 -15.31 2.88 -5.50
N CYS A 40 -14.94 2.05 -6.48
CA CYS A 40 -15.91 1.28 -7.26
C CYS A 40 -16.75 0.36 -6.37
N TRP A 41 -16.12 -0.37 -5.44
CA TRP A 41 -16.83 -1.20 -4.48
C TRP A 41 -17.81 -0.39 -3.61
N LEU A 42 -17.36 0.74 -3.07
CA LEU A 42 -18.19 1.60 -2.21
C LEU A 42 -19.40 2.14 -2.98
N ILE A 43 -19.20 2.55 -4.23
CA ILE A 43 -20.27 3.01 -5.12
C ILE A 43 -21.27 1.88 -5.40
N LEU A 44 -20.78 0.70 -5.79
CA LEU A 44 -21.63 -0.47 -6.08
C LEU A 44 -22.42 -0.91 -4.85
N TRP A 45 -21.82 -0.88 -3.67
CA TRP A 45 -22.51 -1.14 -2.40
C TRP A 45 -23.59 -0.09 -2.12
N ALA A 46 -23.29 1.19 -2.29
CA ALA A 46 -24.24 2.27 -2.06
C ALA A 46 -25.46 2.19 -3.00
N PHE A 47 -25.26 1.83 -4.27
CA PHE A 47 -26.34 1.60 -5.22
C PHE A 47 -27.11 0.30 -4.93
N GLY A 48 -26.41 -0.80 -4.63
CA GLY A 48 -27.03 -2.10 -4.36
C GLY A 48 -27.87 -2.15 -3.07
N THR A 49 -27.63 -1.22 -2.15
CA THR A 49 -28.40 -1.09 -0.90
C THR A 49 -29.50 -0.03 -0.96
N ARG A 50 -29.65 0.69 -2.08
CA ARG A 50 -30.66 1.73 -2.27
C ARG A 50 -32.05 1.10 -2.47
N GLY A 51 -32.69 0.76 -1.36
CA GLY A 51 -34.03 0.15 -1.33
C GLY A 51 -34.14 -1.07 -0.42
N ASN A 52 -33.01 -1.70 -0.05
CA ASN A 52 -32.98 -2.79 0.92
C ASN A 52 -32.59 -2.26 2.30
N LYS A 53 -33.24 -2.74 3.38
CA LYS A 53 -32.88 -2.38 4.76
C LYS A 53 -31.58 -3.09 5.12
N SER A 54 -30.45 -2.48 4.74
CA SER A 54 -29.12 -2.96 5.15
C SER A 54 -29.03 -2.99 6.68
N SER A 55 -28.63 -4.15 7.20
CA SER A 55 -28.39 -4.39 8.63
C SER A 55 -27.45 -3.34 9.22
N ARG A 56 -27.70 -2.96 10.48
CA ARG A 56 -26.80 -2.04 11.22
C ARG A 56 -25.36 -2.60 11.27
N SER A 57 -25.22 -3.93 11.24
CA SER A 57 -23.92 -4.63 11.16
C SER A 57 -23.15 -4.26 9.88
N ILE A 58 -23.78 -4.39 8.72
CA ILE A 58 -23.18 -4.06 7.41
C ILE A 58 -22.78 -2.59 7.34
N LYS A 59 -23.63 -1.67 7.80
CA LYS A 59 -23.31 -0.24 7.80
C LYS A 59 -22.07 0.04 8.63
N ASN A 60 -21.99 -0.52 9.83
CA ASN A 60 -20.82 -0.37 10.71
C ASN A 60 -19.56 -0.95 10.07
N LEU A 61 -19.65 -2.08 9.36
CA LEU A 61 -18.54 -2.68 8.63
C LEU A 61 -18.03 -1.74 7.51
N VAL A 62 -18.93 -1.19 6.68
CA VAL A 62 -18.56 -0.27 5.60
C VAL A 62 -17.97 1.04 6.14
N PHE A 63 -18.54 1.61 7.20
CA PHE A 63 -17.94 2.75 7.89
C PHE A 63 -16.56 2.42 8.47
N GLY A 64 -16.40 1.22 9.03
CA GLY A 64 -15.11 0.74 9.56
C GLY A 64 -14.03 0.66 8.49
N ILE A 65 -14.35 0.10 7.31
CA ILE A 65 -13.41 0.01 6.18
C ILE A 65 -13.11 1.40 5.62
N GLY A 66 -14.11 2.29 5.54
CA GLY A 66 -13.90 3.69 5.15
C GLY A 66 -12.95 4.43 6.09
N GLY A 67 -13.13 4.28 7.41
CA GLY A 67 -12.21 4.80 8.41
C GLY A 67 -10.81 4.20 8.27
N GLN A 68 -10.72 2.89 8.06
CA GLN A 68 -9.46 2.19 7.83
C GLN A 68 -8.74 2.72 6.59
N TYR A 69 -9.44 2.95 5.47
CA TYR A 69 -8.86 3.52 4.26
C TYR A 69 -8.23 4.90 4.52
N ILE A 70 -8.93 5.76 5.28
CA ILE A 70 -8.42 7.09 5.64
C ILE A 70 -7.15 6.96 6.49
N ILE A 71 -7.17 6.15 7.54
CA ILE A 71 -6.00 5.93 8.42
C ILE A 71 -4.82 5.35 7.62
N THR A 72 -5.09 4.38 6.76
CA THR A 72 -4.10 3.72 5.90
C THR A 72 -3.45 4.71 4.93
N THR A 73 -4.25 5.65 4.39
CA THR A 73 -3.78 6.74 3.52
C THR A 73 -2.95 7.75 4.29
N LEU A 74 -3.42 8.18 5.46
CA LEU A 74 -2.72 9.15 6.32
C LEU A 74 -1.37 8.58 6.78
N TYR A 75 -1.31 7.30 7.14
CA TYR A 75 -0.08 6.61 7.49
C TYR A 75 0.93 6.63 6.33
N TRP A 76 0.49 6.30 5.12
CA TRP A 76 1.36 6.39 3.95
C TRP A 76 1.85 7.82 3.72
N ILE A 77 0.95 8.81 3.69
CA ILE A 77 1.30 10.23 3.49
C ILE A 77 2.30 10.70 4.54
N PHE A 78 2.10 10.33 5.81
CA PHE A 78 3.02 10.66 6.90
C PHE A 78 4.43 10.12 6.68
N LEU A 79 4.55 8.89 6.17
CA LEU A 79 5.86 8.27 5.89
C LEU A 79 6.59 8.94 4.73
N VAL A 80 5.87 9.33 3.67
CA VAL A 80 6.50 9.83 2.42
C VAL A 80 6.53 11.37 2.30
N ASN A 81 5.52 12.07 2.82
CA ASN A 81 5.24 13.49 2.61
C ASN A 81 4.86 14.16 3.94
N TRP A 82 5.77 14.14 4.90
CA TRP A 82 5.57 14.78 6.20
C TRP A 82 5.24 16.29 6.04
N PHE A 83 4.21 16.79 6.71
CA PHE A 83 3.72 18.17 6.51
C PHE A 83 4.64 19.28 7.06
N PHE A 84 5.61 18.95 7.93
CA PHE A 84 6.55 19.92 8.53
C PHE A 84 8.02 19.73 8.11
N GLY A 85 8.30 19.07 6.99
CA GLY A 85 9.68 18.80 6.56
C GLY A 85 9.84 17.58 5.64
N PRO A 86 11.08 17.09 5.44
CA PRO A 86 11.31 15.86 4.67
C PRO A 86 10.55 14.69 5.29
N GLY A 87 10.04 13.78 4.44
CA GLY A 87 9.30 12.59 4.88
C GLY A 87 10.13 11.71 5.82
N LEU A 88 9.47 10.82 6.58
CA LEU A 88 10.19 9.94 7.52
C LEU A 88 11.28 9.13 6.80
N PHE A 89 11.03 8.66 5.58
CA PHE A 89 12.03 7.94 4.80
C PHE A 89 13.25 8.80 4.44
N ASP A 90 13.04 10.05 4.02
CA ASP A 90 14.12 11.01 3.77
C ASP A 90 14.92 11.32 5.05
N GLN A 91 14.24 11.42 6.19
CA GLN A 91 14.89 11.63 7.49
C GLN A 91 15.74 10.44 7.92
N ILE A 92 15.23 9.22 7.78
CA ILE A 92 15.98 7.99 8.08
C ILE A 92 17.21 7.91 7.17
N TYR A 93 17.06 8.22 5.89
CA TYR A 93 18.16 8.25 4.94
C TYR A 93 19.28 9.20 5.36
N VAL A 94 18.94 10.47 5.66
CA VAL A 94 19.94 11.46 6.07
C VAL A 94 20.55 11.09 7.43
N SER A 95 19.74 10.57 8.37
CA SER A 95 20.21 10.17 9.69
C SER A 95 21.18 8.99 9.67
N SER A 96 21.10 8.13 8.65
CA SER A 96 21.99 6.99 8.46
C SER A 96 23.29 7.35 7.74
N GLY A 97 23.54 8.64 7.49
CA GLY A 97 24.75 9.14 6.83
C GLY A 97 24.59 9.43 5.34
N GLY A 98 23.38 9.31 4.81
CA GLY A 98 23.09 9.59 3.40
C GLY A 98 23.04 11.06 3.05
N GLY A 99 23.35 11.38 1.80
CA GLY A 99 23.36 12.75 1.31
C GLY A 99 23.17 12.87 -0.20
N CYS A 100 23.08 14.11 -0.66
CA CYS A 100 23.07 14.44 -2.07
C CYS A 100 24.49 14.77 -2.55
N TYR A 101 24.91 14.18 -3.67
CA TYR A 101 26.23 14.36 -4.27
C TYR A 101 26.11 14.87 -5.70
N SER A 102 27.11 15.57 -6.20
CA SER A 102 27.11 16.02 -7.61
C SER A 102 27.26 14.82 -8.54
N SER A 103 26.51 14.82 -9.64
CA SER A 103 26.67 13.78 -10.67
C SER A 103 28.00 13.90 -11.45
N ALA A 104 28.72 15.02 -11.30
CA ALA A 104 29.97 15.33 -12.01
C ALA A 104 31.23 15.25 -11.11
N GLY A 105 31.08 14.89 -9.84
CA GLY A 105 32.19 14.69 -8.88
C GLY A 105 31.67 14.40 -7.48
N ASP A 106 32.47 13.72 -6.64
CA ASP A 106 32.09 13.24 -5.29
C ASP A 106 31.89 14.35 -4.23
N MET A 107 31.58 15.58 -4.67
CA MET A 107 31.26 16.69 -3.78
C MET A 107 29.81 16.59 -3.32
N MET A 108 29.61 16.63 -2.00
CA MET A 108 28.29 16.72 -1.40
C MET A 108 27.64 18.07 -1.77
N LEU A 109 26.44 18.00 -2.38
CA LEU A 109 25.68 19.17 -2.77
C LEU A 109 24.96 19.77 -1.56
N THR A 110 25.14 21.07 -1.40
CA THR A 110 24.47 21.88 -0.38
C THR A 110 23.41 22.74 -1.07
N SER A 111 22.30 23.01 -0.41
CA SER A 111 21.24 23.90 -0.89
C SER A 111 21.78 25.32 -1.12
N LEU A 112 21.14 26.07 -2.01
CA LEU A 112 21.50 27.45 -2.40
C LEU A 112 21.59 28.42 -1.20
N ASN A 113 20.97 28.08 -0.07
CA ASN A 113 21.01 28.85 1.18
C ASN A 113 22.08 28.37 2.18
N GLY A 114 23.04 27.54 1.77
CA GLY A 114 24.08 26.99 2.63
C GLY A 114 23.64 25.86 3.57
N GLY A 115 22.39 25.39 3.46
CA GLY A 115 21.85 24.26 4.23
C GLY A 115 22.02 22.91 3.51
N THR A 116 22.25 21.81 4.23
CA THR A 116 22.31 20.46 3.64
C THR A 116 21.00 20.10 2.91
N ILE A 117 21.08 19.45 1.73
CA ILE A 117 19.90 18.91 1.04
C ILE A 117 19.38 17.71 1.84
N ARG A 118 18.11 17.74 2.27
CA ARG A 118 17.55 16.74 3.20
C ARG A 118 16.43 15.90 2.61
N SER A 119 16.09 16.10 1.34
CA SER A 119 15.10 15.28 0.64
C SER A 119 15.61 14.79 -0.72
N PHE A 120 15.16 13.60 -1.09
CA PHE A 120 15.43 13.03 -2.40
C PHE A 120 14.95 13.92 -3.55
N SER A 121 13.81 14.60 -3.35
CA SER A 121 13.20 15.47 -4.36
C SER A 121 14.05 16.70 -4.67
N GLU A 122 14.64 17.32 -3.64
CA GLU A 122 15.55 18.45 -3.78
C GLU A 122 16.85 18.02 -4.45
N CYS A 123 17.40 16.86 -4.07
CA CYS A 123 18.62 16.33 -4.68
C CYS A 123 18.45 16.11 -6.18
N ARG A 124 17.31 15.54 -6.57
CA ARG A 124 16.96 15.34 -7.98
C ARG A 124 16.82 16.67 -8.74
N ARG A 125 16.23 17.70 -8.13
CA ARG A 125 16.15 19.06 -8.72
C ARG A 125 17.53 19.69 -8.90
N ALA A 126 18.44 19.44 -7.96
CA ALA A 126 19.83 19.87 -8.04
C ALA A 126 20.68 19.03 -9.02
N LYS A 127 20.08 18.07 -9.74
CA LYS A 127 20.78 17.11 -10.61
C LYS A 127 21.88 16.32 -9.89
N GLY A 128 21.67 16.09 -8.59
CA GLY A 128 22.54 15.27 -7.76
C GLY A 128 22.14 13.80 -7.72
N SER A 129 23.08 12.99 -7.22
CA SER A 129 22.89 11.59 -6.89
C SER A 129 22.66 11.43 -5.39
N TRP A 130 21.63 10.68 -5.01
CA TRP A 130 21.30 10.39 -3.61
C TRP A 130 22.04 9.12 -3.21
N ALA A 131 23.07 9.22 -2.35
CA ALA A 131 23.97 8.11 -2.03
C ALA A 131 24.40 8.06 -0.54
N ASN A 132 25.02 6.93 -0.16
CA ASN A 132 25.66 6.66 1.14
C ASN A 132 24.75 6.54 2.37
N GLY A 133 23.43 6.54 2.18
CA GLY A 133 22.44 6.32 3.24
C GLY A 133 21.74 4.97 3.16
N LEU A 134 20.97 4.66 4.20
CA LEU A 134 20.03 3.55 4.24
C LEU A 134 18.75 3.94 3.49
N ASP A 135 18.60 3.47 2.25
CA ASP A 135 17.39 3.71 1.46
C ASP A 135 16.27 2.75 1.87
N ILE A 136 15.11 3.30 2.24
CA ILE A 136 13.92 2.48 2.49
C ILE A 136 13.14 2.43 1.18
N SER A 137 12.92 1.23 0.65
CA SER A 137 12.16 1.10 -0.60
C SER A 137 10.68 1.45 -0.39
N GLY A 138 10.33 2.70 -0.69
CA GLY A 138 8.96 3.19 -0.66
C GLY A 138 8.03 2.45 -1.62
N HIS A 139 8.57 1.90 -2.71
CA HIS A 139 7.80 1.06 -3.65
C HIS A 139 7.44 -0.28 -3.01
N CYS A 140 8.39 -0.96 -2.36
CA CYS A 140 8.12 -2.20 -1.63
C CYS A 140 7.09 -1.97 -0.52
N PHE A 141 7.26 -0.90 0.25
CA PHE A 141 6.29 -0.47 1.25
C PHE A 141 4.89 -0.30 0.63
N LEU A 142 4.77 0.52 -0.42
CA LEU A 142 3.47 0.87 -0.99
C LEU A 142 2.76 -0.32 -1.63
N LEU A 143 3.50 -1.21 -2.30
CA LEU A 143 2.96 -2.43 -2.91
C LEU A 143 2.41 -3.38 -1.85
N LEU A 144 3.18 -3.65 -0.79
CA LEU A 144 2.74 -4.53 0.30
C LEU A 144 1.57 -3.91 1.07
N HIS A 145 1.66 -2.63 1.39
CA HIS A 145 0.59 -1.87 2.07
C HIS A 145 -0.72 -1.88 1.28
N SER A 146 -0.63 -1.71 -0.03
CA SER A 146 -1.78 -1.78 -0.96
C SER A 146 -2.38 -3.18 -1.03
N ALA A 147 -1.54 -4.21 -1.15
CA ALA A 147 -1.99 -5.60 -1.20
C ALA A 147 -2.73 -6.01 0.08
N LEU A 148 -2.20 -5.64 1.26
CA LEU A 148 -2.83 -5.94 2.55
C LEU A 148 -4.17 -5.21 2.71
N PHE A 149 -4.28 -3.96 2.24
CA PHE A 149 -5.57 -3.27 2.20
C PHE A 149 -6.60 -3.99 1.31
N LEU A 150 -6.20 -4.46 0.14
CA LEU A 150 -7.08 -5.20 -0.76
C LEU A 150 -7.54 -6.53 -0.15
N LEU A 151 -6.67 -7.24 0.57
CA LEU A 151 -7.06 -8.46 1.28
C LEU A 151 -8.11 -8.19 2.36
N GLU A 152 -7.97 -7.10 3.12
CA GLU A 152 -8.97 -6.66 4.11
C GLU A 152 -10.31 -6.27 3.44
N LEU A 153 -10.24 -5.61 2.28
CA LEU A 153 -11.42 -5.28 1.47
C LEU A 153 -12.14 -6.54 0.98
N ILE A 154 -11.38 -7.55 0.54
CA ILE A 154 -11.92 -8.84 0.09
C ILE A 154 -12.61 -9.56 1.25
N ASP A 155 -11.95 -9.69 2.41
CA ASP A 155 -12.52 -10.30 3.63
C ASP A 155 -13.86 -9.64 3.99
N SER A 156 -13.87 -8.32 4.00
CA SER A 156 -15.08 -7.54 4.26
C SER A 156 -16.19 -7.75 3.22
N ALA A 157 -15.83 -7.90 1.94
CA ALA A 157 -16.80 -8.19 0.89
C ALA A 157 -17.48 -9.56 1.09
N PHE A 158 -16.77 -10.56 1.62
CA PHE A 158 -17.36 -11.85 1.99
C PHE A 158 -18.38 -11.70 3.14
N GLU A 159 -18.05 -10.94 4.19
CA GLU A 159 -18.97 -10.73 5.31
C GLU A 159 -20.25 -9.99 4.86
N ILE A 160 -20.12 -8.96 4.03
CA ILE A 160 -21.28 -8.27 3.47
C ILE A 160 -22.12 -9.21 2.61
N ARG A 161 -21.46 -10.09 1.83
CA ARG A 161 -22.15 -11.03 0.95
C ARG A 161 -23.01 -12.05 1.71
N LYS A 162 -22.62 -12.44 2.93
CA LYS A 162 -23.42 -13.36 3.77
C LYS A 162 -24.78 -12.77 4.16
N GLU A 163 -24.85 -11.45 4.33
CA GLU A 163 -26.07 -10.75 4.74
C GLU A 163 -26.78 -10.02 3.57
N SER A 164 -26.25 -10.12 2.34
CA SER A 164 -26.76 -9.37 1.18
C SER A 164 -27.25 -10.31 0.07
N ASP A 165 -28.55 -10.23 -0.24
CA ASP A 165 -29.17 -10.95 -1.33
C ASP A 165 -29.50 -10.03 -2.53
N GLY A 166 -29.50 -10.62 -3.73
CA GLY A 166 -29.87 -9.95 -4.98
C GLY A 166 -28.75 -9.88 -6.03
N LEU A 167 -29.12 -9.45 -7.24
CA LEU A 167 -28.22 -9.41 -8.39
C LEU A 167 -27.11 -8.36 -8.23
N VAL A 168 -27.45 -7.13 -7.80
CA VAL A 168 -26.46 -6.03 -7.69
C VAL A 168 -25.39 -6.32 -6.63
N PRO A 169 -25.73 -6.73 -5.38
CA PRO A 169 -24.72 -7.15 -4.40
C PRO A 169 -23.89 -8.35 -4.88
N THR A 170 -24.49 -9.26 -5.66
CA THR A 170 -23.78 -10.40 -6.24
C THR A 170 -22.72 -9.99 -7.23
N LEU A 171 -23.07 -9.12 -8.18
CA LEU A 171 -22.13 -8.59 -9.16
C LEU A 171 -21.03 -7.76 -8.47
N ALA A 172 -21.41 -6.90 -7.52
CA ALA A 172 -20.46 -6.10 -6.75
C ALA A 172 -19.42 -6.98 -6.04
N PHE A 173 -19.86 -8.06 -5.39
CA PHE A 173 -18.98 -9.03 -4.74
C PHE A 173 -17.97 -9.65 -5.72
N TRP A 174 -18.44 -10.20 -6.85
CA TRP A 174 -17.54 -10.84 -7.82
C TRP A 174 -16.58 -9.87 -8.48
N ILE A 175 -17.03 -8.65 -8.81
CA ILE A 175 -16.18 -7.59 -9.35
C ILE A 175 -15.08 -7.23 -8.35
N THR A 176 -15.43 -7.01 -7.08
CA THR A 176 -14.45 -6.63 -6.04
C THR A 176 -13.47 -7.75 -5.74
N VAL A 177 -13.92 -9.00 -5.61
CA VAL A 177 -13.04 -10.15 -5.37
C VAL A 177 -12.11 -10.36 -6.56
N GLY A 178 -12.64 -10.34 -7.79
CA GLY A 178 -11.86 -10.53 -9.01
C GLY A 178 -10.81 -9.44 -9.22
N THR A 179 -11.21 -8.17 -9.14
CA THR A 179 -10.29 -7.02 -9.30
C THR A 179 -9.30 -6.92 -8.14
N GLY A 180 -9.73 -7.21 -6.91
CA GLY A 180 -8.88 -7.24 -5.72
C GLY A 180 -7.79 -8.30 -5.84
N TRP A 181 -8.13 -9.55 -6.12
CA TRP A 181 -7.14 -10.61 -6.30
C TRP A 181 -6.21 -10.36 -7.49
N PHE A 182 -6.74 -9.84 -8.60
CA PHE A 182 -5.92 -9.45 -9.74
C PHE A 182 -4.83 -8.45 -9.33
N LEU A 183 -5.20 -7.38 -8.61
CA LEU A 183 -4.24 -6.39 -8.13
C LEU A 183 -3.29 -6.96 -7.07
N VAL A 184 -3.76 -7.78 -6.13
CA VAL A 184 -2.90 -8.45 -5.15
C VAL A 184 -1.82 -9.30 -5.83
N CYS A 185 -2.21 -10.12 -6.81
CA CYS A 185 -1.27 -10.93 -7.58
C CYS A 185 -0.31 -10.04 -8.38
N LEU A 186 -0.80 -8.97 -9.00
CA LEU A 186 0.03 -8.00 -9.71
C LEU A 186 1.06 -7.37 -8.77
N TRP A 187 0.68 -6.95 -7.56
CA TRP A 187 1.58 -6.38 -6.57
C TRP A 187 2.60 -7.40 -6.06
N ALA A 188 2.21 -8.66 -5.87
CA ALA A 188 3.13 -9.72 -5.49
C ALA A 188 4.19 -9.97 -6.57
N VAL A 189 3.79 -10.03 -7.85
CA VAL A 189 4.71 -10.19 -8.97
C VAL A 189 5.66 -9.00 -9.09
N MET A 190 5.12 -7.78 -8.98
CA MET A 190 5.93 -6.55 -9.01
C MET A 190 6.93 -6.52 -7.85
N LEU A 191 6.50 -6.86 -6.63
CA LEU A 191 7.37 -6.94 -5.46
C LEU A 191 8.49 -7.97 -5.66
N PHE A 192 8.17 -9.15 -6.21
CA PHE A 192 9.14 -10.17 -6.54
C PHE A 192 10.21 -9.66 -7.52
N PHE A 193 9.82 -9.09 -8.65
CA PHE A 193 10.78 -8.58 -9.64
C PHE A 193 11.57 -7.36 -9.13
N THR A 194 10.94 -6.48 -8.35
CA THR A 194 11.63 -5.36 -7.69
C THR A 194 12.65 -5.85 -6.67
N SER A 195 12.35 -6.93 -5.95
CA SER A 195 13.27 -7.53 -4.98
C SER A 195 14.46 -8.25 -5.63
N TRP A 196 14.25 -8.87 -6.79
CA TRP A 196 15.26 -9.69 -7.45
C TRP A 196 16.34 -8.85 -8.16
N LYS A 197 15.96 -7.72 -8.78
CA LYS A 197 16.85 -6.99 -9.70
C LYS A 197 17.40 -5.65 -9.20
N PHE A 198 16.81 -5.02 -8.18
CA PHE A 198 16.98 -3.56 -8.04
C PHE A 198 17.35 -3.03 -6.65
N HIS A 199 17.39 -3.87 -5.62
CA HIS A 199 17.66 -3.39 -4.26
C HIS A 199 18.58 -4.33 -3.50
N ASP A 200 19.39 -3.74 -2.62
CA ASP A 200 20.09 -4.48 -1.59
C ASP A 200 19.06 -5.06 -0.62
N TYR A 201 19.27 -6.29 -0.13
CA TYR A 201 18.28 -7.02 0.68
C TYR A 201 17.79 -6.23 1.91
N LYS A 202 18.62 -5.33 2.43
CA LYS A 202 18.33 -4.46 3.58
C LYS A 202 17.23 -3.43 3.28
N GLU A 203 17.23 -2.84 2.09
CA GLU A 203 16.30 -1.75 1.69
C GLU A 203 14.86 -2.26 1.52
N ILE A 204 14.73 -3.50 1.03
CA ILE A 204 13.45 -4.20 0.83
C ILE A 204 12.85 -4.61 2.17
N VAL A 205 13.68 -5.17 3.06
CA VAL A 205 13.25 -5.65 4.37
C VAL A 205 12.67 -4.50 5.19
N LEU A 206 13.32 -3.34 5.21
CA LEU A 206 12.83 -2.18 5.97
C LEU A 206 11.49 -1.67 5.45
N GLY A 207 11.34 -1.48 4.14
CA GLY A 207 10.06 -1.04 3.55
C GLY A 207 8.92 -2.02 3.86
N SER A 208 9.21 -3.33 3.81
CA SER A 208 8.25 -4.38 4.14
C SER A 208 7.88 -4.39 5.62
N LEU A 209 8.84 -4.13 6.51
CA LEU A 209 8.61 -4.05 7.95
C LEU A 209 7.67 -2.91 8.33
N PHE A 210 7.77 -1.73 7.72
CA PHE A 210 6.85 -0.62 7.98
C PHE A 210 5.41 -0.94 7.60
N ALA A 211 5.19 -1.65 6.49
CA ALA A 211 3.86 -2.11 6.10
C ALA A 211 3.35 -3.20 7.06
N ALA A 212 4.18 -4.21 7.35
CA ALA A 212 3.83 -5.29 8.26
C ALA A 212 3.50 -4.78 9.67
N ALA A 213 4.30 -3.87 10.22
CA ALA A 213 4.08 -3.28 11.54
C ALA A 213 2.72 -2.58 11.64
N TYR A 214 2.35 -1.80 10.62
CA TYR A 214 1.03 -1.16 10.56
C TYR A 214 -0.10 -2.19 10.57
N TRP A 215 -0.05 -3.20 9.68
CA TRP A 215 -1.12 -4.19 9.54
C TRP A 215 -1.23 -5.14 10.73
N ILE A 216 -0.11 -5.53 11.34
CA ILE A 216 -0.11 -6.29 12.60
C ILE A 216 -0.75 -5.47 13.71
N SER A 217 -0.42 -4.18 13.82
CA SER A 217 -1.02 -3.28 14.81
C SER A 217 -2.53 -3.15 14.58
N TYR A 218 -2.96 -2.99 13.33
CA TYR A 218 -4.37 -2.94 12.98
C TYR A 218 -5.11 -4.23 13.36
N TRP A 219 -4.60 -5.40 12.95
CA TRP A 219 -5.27 -6.68 13.22
C TRP A 219 -5.31 -7.01 14.71
N THR A 220 -4.26 -6.69 15.46
CA THR A 220 -4.26 -6.89 16.92
C THR A 220 -5.33 -6.02 17.60
N LEU A 221 -5.49 -4.76 17.18
CA LEU A 221 -6.55 -3.88 17.68
C LEU A 221 -7.95 -4.38 17.27
N LYS A 222 -8.14 -4.75 15.99
CA LYS A 222 -9.39 -5.33 15.46
C LYS A 222 -9.81 -6.57 16.27
N ASN A 223 -8.86 -7.46 16.55
CA ASN A 223 -9.11 -8.69 17.32
C ASN A 223 -9.48 -8.39 18.78
N ARG A 224 -8.80 -7.43 19.42
CA ARG A 224 -9.15 -7.00 20.80
C ARG A 224 -10.58 -6.46 20.86
N VAL A 225 -10.93 -5.52 19.99
CA VAL A 225 -12.29 -4.94 19.95
C VAL A 225 -13.36 -6.00 19.67
N SER A 226 -13.08 -6.94 18.75
CA SER A 226 -13.98 -8.05 18.44
C SER A 226 -14.21 -8.97 19.66
N SER A 227 -13.16 -9.23 20.45
CA SER A 227 -13.25 -10.06 21.67
C SER A 227 -14.09 -9.39 22.77
N GLU A 228 -13.93 -8.08 22.97
CA GLU A 228 -14.68 -7.28 23.96
C GLU A 228 -16.18 -7.17 23.60
N ASN A 229 -16.49 -7.02 22.31
CA ASN A 229 -17.86 -7.02 21.83
C ASN A 229 -18.55 -8.37 22.04
N ARG A 230 -17.81 -9.49 21.89
CA ARG A 230 -18.34 -10.83 22.09
C ARG A 230 -18.62 -11.11 23.57
N SER A 231 -17.71 -10.72 24.47
CA SER A 231 -17.87 -10.90 25.91
C SER A 231 -19.02 -10.06 26.49
N SER A 232 -19.15 -8.81 26.04
CA SER A 232 -20.26 -7.93 26.46
C SER A 232 -21.63 -8.43 25.99
N THR A 233 -21.70 -9.00 24.78
CA THR A 233 -22.92 -9.62 24.25
C THR A 233 -23.32 -10.85 25.06
N GLN A 234 -22.36 -11.71 25.43
CA GLN A 234 -22.62 -12.89 26.26
C GLN A 234 -23.12 -12.51 27.67
N LYS A 235 -22.52 -11.47 28.29
CA LYS A 235 -22.94 -10.96 29.60
C LYS A 235 -24.34 -10.34 29.60
N LYS A 236 -24.77 -9.75 28.48
CA LYS A 236 -26.15 -9.26 28.33
C LYS A 236 -27.16 -10.41 28.24
N LYS A 237 -26.85 -11.45 27.46
CA LYS A 237 -27.70 -12.65 27.35
C LYS A 237 -27.87 -13.38 28.67
N SER A 238 -26.80 -13.51 29.47
CA SER A 238 -26.87 -14.18 30.77
C SER A 238 -27.64 -13.39 31.85
N ARG A 239 -27.91 -12.11 31.64
CA ARG A 239 -28.72 -11.28 32.56
C ARG A 239 -30.20 -11.24 32.18
N SER A 240 -30.54 -11.68 30.96
CA SER A 240 -31.90 -11.73 30.44
C SER A 240 -32.54 -13.13 30.50
N SER A 241 -31.80 -14.11 31.01
CA SER A 241 -32.24 -15.49 31.28
C SER A 241 -32.31 -15.70 32.79
#